data_AF-A0A7K6GDM9-F1
#
_entry.id   AF-A0A7K6GDM9-F1
#
_cell.length_a   1.000
_cell.length_b   1.000
_cell.length_c   1.000
_cell.angle_alpha   90.00
_cell.angle_beta   90.00
_cell.angle_gamma   90.00
#
_symmetry.space_group_name_H-M   'P 1'
#
loop_
_entity.id
_entity.type
_entity.pdbx_description
1 polymer ?
#
loop_
_entity_poly.entity_id
_entity_poly.type
_entity_poly.pdbx_seq_one_letter_code
_entity_poly.pdbx_strand_id
1 'polypeptide(L)'
;GAQATQPFELYQPQGKVSVAVGQTLTLRCTTSGAAPPGAVRWLKDWDSGNKTIYDQRDEPQPQPRVMRAVVGSNTDFTIHIRDFQPDDVGTYYCVKFRKADSGVDEVFRHGSGTEVSVYETALVPGMVAAAVVLCFLLLLLGLFVALCMFRRKRQGGVGSPCPTGPVAMGSFSSVPLRCCAGTPSTPSEVLDAESSHLPSQQSSKEENDIHYADLQPLPPAPRHGRSPGTAPTEYASLRVAAK
;
A
#
# COMPACT_ATOMS: atom_id res chain seq x y z
N GLY A 1 -4.97 -53.43 -13.85
CA GLY A 1 -4.69 -52.15 -14.53
C GLY A 1 -3.64 -51.42 -13.73
N ALA A 2 -2.57 -50.96 -14.37
CA ALA A 2 -1.58 -50.12 -13.71
C ALA A 2 -2.22 -48.75 -13.41
N GLN A 3 -2.28 -48.35 -12.14
CA GLN A 3 -2.60 -46.96 -11.82
C GLN A 3 -1.53 -46.08 -12.46
N ALA A 4 -1.93 -45.16 -13.33
CA ALA A 4 -1.05 -44.11 -13.82
C ALA A 4 -0.74 -43.20 -12.62
N THR A 5 0.42 -43.41 -11.98
CA THR A 5 0.92 -42.52 -10.94
C THR A 5 1.17 -41.16 -11.57
N GLN A 6 0.42 -40.14 -11.12
CA GLN A 6 0.66 -38.76 -11.53
C GLN A 6 2.11 -38.37 -11.17
N PRO A 7 2.87 -37.78 -12.11
CA PRO A 7 4.24 -37.37 -11.84
C PRO A 7 4.26 -36.32 -10.72
N PHE A 8 5.27 -36.41 -9.84
CA PHE A 8 5.45 -35.40 -8.80
C PHE A 8 5.88 -34.07 -9.42
N GLU A 9 5.18 -32.99 -9.08
CA GLU A 9 5.51 -31.63 -9.48
C GLU A 9 5.53 -30.68 -8.29
N LEU A 10 6.31 -29.62 -8.44
CA LEU A 10 6.51 -28.58 -7.44
C LEU A 10 6.25 -27.23 -8.10
N TYR A 11 5.15 -26.60 -7.69
CA TYR A 11 4.59 -25.42 -8.33
C TYR A 11 4.96 -24.17 -7.54
N GLN A 12 5.79 -23.30 -8.15
CA GLN A 12 6.13 -21.97 -7.69
C GLN A 12 5.52 -20.93 -8.64
N PRO A 13 4.33 -20.38 -8.35
CA PRO A 13 3.61 -19.51 -9.29
C PRO A 13 4.27 -18.14 -9.52
N GLN A 14 5.13 -17.70 -8.60
CA GLN A 14 5.70 -16.36 -8.62
C GLN A 14 7.03 -16.38 -9.38
N GLY A 15 7.08 -15.70 -10.53
CA GLY A 15 8.34 -15.46 -11.24
C GLY A 15 9.15 -14.33 -10.61
N LYS A 16 8.52 -13.16 -10.41
CA LYS A 16 9.13 -11.99 -9.77
C LYS A 16 8.20 -11.42 -8.71
N VAL A 17 8.76 -10.93 -7.61
CA VAL A 17 8.04 -10.28 -6.51
C VAL A 17 8.83 -9.09 -6.01
N SER A 18 8.20 -7.93 -5.91
CA SER A 18 8.78 -6.76 -5.25
C SER A 18 8.15 -6.57 -3.88
N VAL A 19 8.96 -6.35 -2.84
CA VAL A 19 8.48 -6.15 -1.45
C VAL A 19 9.11 -4.88 -0.86
N ALA A 20 8.34 -4.09 -0.11
CA ALA A 20 8.88 -2.93 0.61
C ALA A 20 9.57 -3.36 1.90
N VAL A 21 10.57 -2.58 2.34
CA VAL A 21 11.32 -2.86 3.58
C VAL A 21 10.36 -2.89 4.78
N GLY A 22 10.56 -3.85 5.69
CA GLY A 22 9.74 -4.07 6.88
C GLY A 22 8.42 -4.81 6.62
N GLN A 23 8.02 -5.01 5.37
CA GLN A 23 6.81 -5.76 5.02
C GLN A 23 7.05 -7.28 5.08
N THR A 24 5.99 -8.07 4.88
CA THR A 24 6.08 -9.54 4.84
C THR A 24 6.14 -10.01 3.39
N LEU A 25 7.22 -10.71 3.04
CA LEU A 25 7.35 -11.44 1.79
C LEU A 25 6.60 -12.78 1.89
N THR A 26 5.81 -13.11 0.88
CA THR A 26 5.13 -14.40 0.76
C THR A 26 5.69 -15.15 -0.44
N LEU A 27 6.27 -16.33 -0.20
CA LEU A 27 6.81 -17.22 -1.23
C LEU A 27 5.94 -18.46 -1.31
N ARG A 28 5.22 -18.64 -2.41
CA ARG A 28 4.26 -19.73 -2.62
C ARG A 28 4.94 -20.95 -3.22
N CYS A 29 4.64 -22.10 -2.63
CA CYS A 29 5.06 -23.40 -3.14
C CYS A 29 3.99 -24.43 -2.81
N THR A 30 3.55 -25.18 -3.81
CA THR A 30 2.61 -26.30 -3.63
C THR A 30 3.09 -27.49 -4.43
N THR A 31 2.67 -28.70 -4.06
CA THR A 31 3.06 -29.92 -4.75
C THR A 31 1.86 -30.74 -5.19
N SER A 32 2.06 -31.50 -6.26
CA SER A 32 1.12 -32.51 -6.74
C SER A 32 1.85 -33.84 -6.96
N GLY A 33 1.10 -34.94 -7.01
CA GLY A 33 1.66 -36.28 -7.17
C GLY A 33 2.35 -36.83 -5.92
N ALA A 34 2.83 -38.06 -6.02
CA ALA A 34 3.51 -38.75 -4.92
C ALA A 34 5.02 -38.45 -4.95
N ALA A 35 5.53 -37.80 -3.90
CA ALA A 35 6.95 -37.55 -3.73
C ALA A 35 7.66 -38.73 -3.03
N PRO A 36 8.96 -38.95 -3.31
CA PRO A 36 9.78 -39.81 -2.48
C PRO A 36 9.92 -39.25 -1.04
N PRO A 37 10.30 -40.09 -0.07
CA PRO A 37 10.62 -39.66 1.29
C PRO A 37 11.74 -38.62 1.28
N GLY A 38 11.58 -37.55 2.06
CA GLY A 38 12.55 -36.46 2.19
C GLY A 38 11.85 -35.12 2.47
N ALA A 39 12.63 -34.13 2.87
CA ALA A 39 12.10 -32.82 3.28
C ALA A 39 11.95 -31.87 2.09
N VAL A 40 11.12 -30.84 2.26
CA VAL A 40 11.13 -29.66 1.41
C VAL A 40 11.90 -28.53 2.11
N ARG A 41 12.71 -27.80 1.35
CA ARG A 41 13.42 -26.61 1.83
C ARG A 41 13.16 -25.42 0.91
N TRP A 42 13.26 -24.22 1.47
CA TRP A 42 13.44 -23.00 0.69
C TRP A 42 14.90 -22.61 0.72
N LEU A 43 15.54 -22.58 -0.45
CA LEU A 43 16.91 -22.10 -0.60
C LEU A 43 16.92 -20.76 -1.33
N LYS A 44 17.79 -19.85 -0.90
CA LYS A 44 18.07 -18.59 -1.56
C LYS A 44 19.40 -18.68 -2.30
N ASP A 45 19.43 -18.11 -3.49
CA ASP A 45 20.59 -17.98 -4.36
C ASP A 45 21.30 -19.33 -4.53
N TRP A 46 20.52 -20.29 -5.06
CA TRP A 46 20.90 -21.70 -5.17
C TRP A 46 22.31 -21.90 -5.80
N ASP A 47 22.68 -21.03 -6.74
CA ASP A 47 23.94 -21.13 -7.49
C ASP A 47 25.16 -20.52 -6.79
N SER A 48 25.01 -19.71 -5.74
CA SER A 48 26.10 -18.93 -5.14
C SER A 48 26.50 -19.35 -3.71
N GLY A 49 25.92 -20.43 -3.20
CA GLY A 49 26.23 -20.93 -1.85
C GLY A 49 25.05 -21.55 -1.10
N ASN A 50 23.87 -21.67 -1.73
CA ASN A 50 22.71 -22.39 -1.19
C ASN A 50 22.36 -22.00 0.26
N LYS A 51 21.94 -20.75 0.49
CA LYS A 51 21.50 -20.34 1.84
C LYS A 51 20.14 -20.96 2.14
N THR A 52 20.07 -21.81 3.16
CA THR A 52 18.79 -22.37 3.62
C THR A 52 18.00 -21.31 4.39
N ILE A 53 16.80 -21.01 3.89
CA ILE A 53 15.86 -20.03 4.47
C ILE A 53 14.83 -20.74 5.34
N TYR A 54 14.48 -21.97 4.99
CA TYR A 54 13.57 -22.81 5.76
C TYR A 54 13.85 -24.27 5.47
N ASP A 55 13.87 -25.11 6.51
CA ASP A 55 13.87 -26.56 6.42
C ASP A 55 12.62 -27.11 7.13
N GLN A 56 11.84 -27.92 6.42
CA GLN A 56 10.66 -28.59 6.98
C GLN A 56 10.98 -29.42 8.23
N ARG A 57 12.23 -29.91 8.37
CA ARG A 57 12.66 -30.71 9.54
C ARG A 57 12.78 -29.91 10.81
N ASP A 58 12.94 -28.60 10.70
CA ASP A 58 13.08 -27.74 11.86
C ASP A 58 11.73 -27.54 12.55
N GLU A 59 10.61 -27.95 11.96
CA GLU A 59 9.30 -27.91 12.64
C GLU A 59 9.25 -28.87 13.84
N PRO A 60 8.75 -28.41 15.01
CA PRO A 60 7.97 -27.18 15.21
C PRO A 60 8.80 -25.94 15.60
N GLN A 61 10.13 -26.00 15.66
CA GLN A 61 11.01 -24.92 16.09
C GLN A 61 11.11 -23.84 15.01
N PRO A 62 10.34 -22.74 15.09
CA PRO A 62 10.24 -21.79 13.98
C PRO A 62 11.46 -20.89 14.00
N GLN A 63 12.02 -20.61 12.82
CA GLN A 63 12.92 -19.47 12.69
C GLN A 63 12.11 -18.19 12.98
N PRO A 64 12.60 -17.24 13.82
CA PRO A 64 11.77 -16.14 14.30
C PRO A 64 11.12 -15.28 13.20
N ARG A 65 11.79 -15.16 12.04
CA ARG A 65 11.31 -14.35 10.89
C ARG A 65 10.61 -15.17 9.82
N VAL A 66 10.78 -16.49 9.78
CA VAL A 66 10.30 -17.35 8.68
C VAL A 66 9.28 -18.36 9.20
N MET A 67 8.07 -18.31 8.68
CA MET A 67 6.96 -19.16 9.13
C MET A 67 6.22 -19.81 7.97
N ARG A 68 5.79 -21.06 8.12
CA ARG A 68 4.87 -21.70 7.18
C ARG A 68 3.51 -21.02 7.19
N ALA A 69 2.92 -20.87 6.01
CA ALA A 69 1.54 -20.41 5.88
C ALA A 69 0.54 -21.44 6.42
N VAL A 70 0.82 -22.74 6.21
CA VAL A 70 -0.02 -23.85 6.68
C VAL A 70 0.85 -24.87 7.41
N VAL A 71 1.02 -24.68 8.71
CA VAL A 71 1.87 -25.55 9.56
C VAL A 71 1.50 -27.02 9.39
N GLY A 72 2.50 -27.90 9.22
CA GLY A 72 2.28 -29.34 9.06
C GLY A 72 1.64 -29.81 7.74
N SER A 73 1.38 -28.92 6.78
CA SER A 73 0.91 -29.35 5.45
C SER A 73 2.00 -30.11 4.69
N ASN A 74 1.60 -31.20 4.04
CA ASN A 74 2.46 -32.03 3.20
C ASN A 74 2.39 -31.67 1.70
N THR A 75 1.53 -30.71 1.33
CA THR A 75 1.27 -30.34 -0.08
C THR A 75 1.36 -28.83 -0.33
N ASP A 76 1.24 -28.04 0.72
CA ASP A 76 1.55 -26.61 0.68
C ASP A 76 2.89 -26.44 1.40
N PHE A 77 3.81 -25.67 0.84
CA PHE A 77 5.12 -25.33 1.40
C PHE A 77 5.38 -23.81 1.36
N THR A 78 4.36 -23.00 1.11
CA THR A 78 4.36 -21.53 1.22
C THR A 78 4.96 -20.98 2.52
N ILE A 79 5.92 -20.06 2.45
CA ILE A 79 6.48 -19.41 3.63
C ILE A 79 6.22 -17.91 3.63
N HIS A 80 6.19 -17.34 4.83
CA HIS A 80 6.19 -15.91 5.09
C HIS A 80 7.52 -15.52 5.71
N ILE A 81 8.21 -14.55 5.10
CA ILE A 81 9.41 -13.92 5.64
C ILE A 81 9.02 -12.53 6.12
N ARG A 82 8.98 -12.34 7.44
CA ARG A 82 8.62 -11.07 8.07
C ARG A 82 9.80 -10.11 8.10
N ASP A 83 9.46 -8.83 8.19
CA ASP A 83 10.43 -7.73 8.29
C ASP A 83 11.42 -7.81 7.13
N PHE A 84 10.93 -7.73 5.90
CA PHE A 84 11.75 -7.88 4.69
C PHE A 84 12.86 -6.81 4.65
N GLN A 85 14.10 -7.23 4.45
CA GLN A 85 15.28 -6.37 4.42
C GLN A 85 15.98 -6.41 3.06
N PRO A 86 16.84 -5.43 2.73
CA PRO A 86 17.65 -5.48 1.51
C PRO A 86 18.47 -6.77 1.36
N ASP A 87 18.94 -7.35 2.46
CA ASP A 87 19.68 -8.64 2.48
C ASP A 87 18.82 -9.85 2.07
N ASP A 88 17.50 -9.70 2.08
CA ASP A 88 16.55 -10.72 1.63
C ASP A 88 16.31 -10.66 0.10
N VAL A 89 16.88 -9.69 -0.62
CA VAL A 89 16.85 -9.65 -2.09
C VAL A 89 17.62 -10.83 -2.67
N GLY A 90 17.02 -11.54 -3.61
CA GLY A 90 17.64 -12.68 -4.28
C GLY A 90 16.62 -13.63 -4.91
N THR A 91 17.08 -14.80 -5.36
CA THR A 91 16.19 -15.77 -6.00
C THR A 91 15.92 -16.96 -5.08
N TYR A 92 14.65 -17.25 -4.84
CA TYR A 92 14.20 -18.26 -3.89
C TYR A 92 13.65 -19.49 -4.62
N TYR A 93 14.16 -20.67 -4.27
CA TYR A 93 13.76 -21.95 -4.84
C TYR A 93 13.13 -22.83 -3.76
N CYS A 94 11.94 -23.35 -4.04
CA CYS A 94 11.32 -24.39 -3.23
C CYS A 94 11.80 -25.74 -3.78
N VAL A 95 12.47 -26.52 -2.91
CA VAL A 95 13.22 -27.70 -3.34
C VAL A 95 12.80 -28.91 -2.53
N LYS A 96 12.37 -29.95 -3.23
CA LYS A 96 12.12 -31.26 -2.67
C LYS A 96 13.40 -32.07 -2.72
N PHE A 97 13.79 -32.59 -1.56
CA PHE A 97 14.86 -33.56 -1.42
C PHE A 97 14.29 -34.97 -1.33
N ARG A 98 15.04 -35.93 -1.86
CA ARG A 98 14.87 -37.35 -1.54
C ARG A 98 15.98 -37.78 -0.59
N LYS A 99 15.65 -38.65 0.36
CA LYS A 99 16.65 -39.27 1.22
C LYS A 99 17.31 -40.42 0.46
N ALA A 100 18.61 -40.32 0.17
CA ALA A 100 19.35 -41.40 -0.47
C ALA A 100 19.65 -42.54 0.53
N ASP A 101 20.01 -43.71 0.01
CA ASP A 101 20.38 -44.88 0.82
C ASP A 101 21.61 -44.63 1.70
N SER A 102 22.49 -43.72 1.27
CA SER A 102 23.63 -43.22 2.04
C SER A 102 23.23 -42.38 3.27
N GLY A 103 21.95 -42.05 3.41
CA GLY A 103 21.42 -41.15 4.44
C GLY A 103 21.58 -39.67 4.11
N VAL A 104 22.26 -39.32 3.02
CA VAL A 104 22.46 -37.95 2.55
C VAL A 104 21.25 -37.50 1.72
N ASP A 105 20.87 -36.23 1.86
CA ASP A 105 19.79 -35.66 1.05
C ASP A 105 20.28 -35.32 -0.36
N GLU A 106 19.52 -35.75 -1.35
CA GLU A 106 19.72 -35.39 -2.74
C GLU A 106 18.54 -34.56 -3.26
N VAL A 107 18.83 -33.61 -4.13
CA VAL A 107 17.79 -32.85 -4.80
C VAL A 107 16.99 -33.79 -5.70
N PHE A 108 15.69 -33.85 -5.48
CA PHE A 108 14.78 -34.61 -6.32
C PHE A 108 14.12 -33.73 -7.37
N ARG A 109 13.59 -32.58 -6.95
CA ARG A 109 12.95 -31.59 -7.82
C ARG A 109 12.99 -30.22 -7.17
N HIS A 110 13.05 -29.17 -7.97
CA HIS A 110 12.87 -27.78 -7.54
C HIS A 110 11.80 -27.11 -8.40
N GLY A 111 11.22 -26.02 -7.89
CA GLY A 111 10.36 -25.16 -8.69
C GLY A 111 11.18 -24.19 -9.54
N SER A 112 10.49 -23.35 -10.32
CA SER A 112 11.12 -22.42 -11.27
C SER A 112 11.94 -21.30 -10.64
N GLY A 113 11.82 -21.10 -9.32
CA GLY A 113 12.41 -19.96 -8.63
C GLY A 113 11.51 -18.72 -8.63
N THR A 114 11.74 -17.86 -7.64
CA THR A 114 11.07 -16.56 -7.48
C THR A 114 12.12 -15.50 -7.23
N GLU A 115 12.28 -14.56 -8.16
CA GLU A 115 13.18 -13.41 -8.01
C GLU A 115 12.50 -12.36 -7.12
N VAL A 116 13.17 -12.01 -6.03
CA VAL A 116 12.64 -11.04 -5.06
C VAL A 116 13.49 -9.77 -5.10
N SER A 117 12.83 -8.62 -5.26
CA SER A 117 13.46 -7.30 -5.23
C SER A 117 12.81 -6.38 -4.19
N VAL A 118 13.51 -5.30 -3.83
CA VAL A 118 12.95 -4.22 -3.02
C VAL A 118 12.23 -3.24 -3.94
N TYR A 119 11.05 -2.76 -3.54
CA TYR A 119 10.52 -1.50 -4.08
C TYR A 119 10.44 -0.46 -2.97
N GLU A 120 10.73 0.77 -3.32
CA GLU A 120 10.52 1.89 -2.42
C GLU A 120 9.07 2.34 -2.52
N THR A 121 8.40 2.42 -1.37
CA THR A 121 7.15 3.18 -1.27
C THR A 121 7.49 4.65 -1.41
N ALA A 122 7.57 5.15 -2.65
CA ALA A 122 7.68 6.58 -2.88
C ALA A 122 6.40 7.23 -2.32
N LEU A 123 6.56 8.10 -1.31
CA LEU A 123 5.51 9.06 -0.98
C LEU A 123 5.23 9.82 -2.28
N VAL A 124 4.02 9.66 -2.81
CA VAL A 124 3.62 10.27 -4.08
C VAL A 124 4.05 11.73 -4.04
N PRO A 125 4.83 12.24 -5.02
CA PRO A 125 5.35 13.60 -4.98
C PRO A 125 4.26 14.64 -4.71
N GLY A 126 3.01 14.36 -5.13
CA GLY A 126 1.83 15.14 -4.82
C GLY A 126 1.52 15.29 -3.33
N MET A 127 1.69 14.25 -2.50
CA MET A 127 1.46 14.36 -1.04
C MET A 127 2.50 15.23 -0.37
N VAL A 128 3.77 15.08 -0.76
CA VAL A 128 4.86 15.92 -0.24
C VAL A 128 4.68 17.36 -0.68
N ALA A 129 4.39 17.59 -1.96
CA ALA A 129 4.12 18.92 -2.50
C ALA A 129 2.90 19.58 -1.83
N ALA A 130 1.80 18.84 -1.64
CA ALA A 130 0.61 19.34 -0.96
C ALA A 130 0.90 19.71 0.52
N ALA A 131 1.65 18.87 1.24
CA ALA A 131 2.05 19.16 2.61
C ALA A 131 2.95 20.41 2.71
N VAL A 132 3.89 20.57 1.78
CA VAL A 132 4.77 21.74 1.69
C VAL A 132 3.95 23.00 1.39
N VAL A 133 3.08 22.98 0.39
CA VAL A 133 2.21 24.12 0.04
C VAL A 133 1.30 24.50 1.20
N LEU A 134 0.67 23.51 1.86
CA LEU A 134 -0.18 23.75 3.01
C LEU A 134 0.61 24.39 4.17
N CYS A 135 1.83 23.90 4.44
CA CYS A 135 2.71 24.47 5.46
C CYS A 135 3.07 25.93 5.15
N PHE A 136 3.40 26.25 3.89
CA PHE A 136 3.67 27.63 3.46
C PHE A 136 2.44 28.55 3.64
N LEU A 137 1.24 28.09 3.26
CA LEU A 137 0.02 28.87 3.42
C LEU A 137 -0.27 29.18 4.90
N LEU A 138 -0.08 28.20 5.79
CA LEU A 138 -0.26 28.39 7.23
C LEU A 138 0.74 29.37 7.83
N LEU A 139 2.01 29.32 7.39
CA LEU A 139 3.05 30.27 7.82
C LEU A 139 2.74 31.70 7.37
N LEU A 140 2.28 31.87 6.12
CA LEU A 140 1.88 33.18 5.58
C LEU A 140 0.66 33.75 6.33
N LEU A 141 -0.34 32.92 6.61
CA LEU A 141 -1.51 33.30 7.41
C LEU A 141 -1.10 33.70 8.84
N GLY A 142 -0.23 32.93 9.49
CA GLY A 142 0.30 33.24 10.81
C GLY A 142 1.06 34.57 10.85
N LEU A 143 1.93 34.82 9.87
CA LEU A 143 2.65 36.08 9.73
C LEU A 143 1.69 37.26 9.50
N PHE A 144 0.68 37.09 8.65
CA PHE A 144 -0.33 38.11 8.37
C PHE A 144 -1.10 38.49 9.64
N VAL A 145 -1.58 37.50 10.40
CA VAL A 145 -2.27 37.73 11.67
C VAL A 145 -1.35 38.43 12.67
N ALA A 146 -0.10 38.00 12.80
CA ALA A 146 0.88 38.64 13.68
C ALA A 146 1.13 40.11 13.29
N LEU A 147 1.29 40.41 12.00
CA LEU A 147 1.44 41.77 11.48
C LEU A 147 0.18 42.62 11.73
N CYS A 148 -1.02 42.05 11.55
CA CYS A 148 -2.28 42.73 11.84
C CYS A 148 -2.37 43.07 13.34
N MET A 149 -2.03 42.14 14.23
CA MET A 149 -2.01 42.38 15.67
C MET A 149 -0.95 43.41 16.06
N PHE A 150 0.23 43.38 15.45
CA PHE A 150 1.29 44.37 15.65
C PHE A 150 0.86 45.78 15.22
N ARG A 151 0.20 45.90 14.07
CA ARG A 151 -0.35 47.17 13.57
C ARG A 151 -1.48 47.69 14.46
N ARG A 152 -2.42 46.84 14.85
CA ARG A 152 -3.50 47.20 15.80
C ARG A 152 -2.94 47.70 17.13
N LYS A 153 -1.90 47.04 17.66
CA LYS A 153 -1.23 47.45 18.90
C LYS A 153 -0.53 48.81 18.76
N ARG A 154 0.09 49.10 17.60
CA ARG A 154 0.70 50.42 17.30
C ARG A 154 -0.37 51.52 17.13
N GLN A 155 -1.50 51.21 16.53
CA GLN A 155 -2.59 52.16 16.31
C GLN A 155 -3.43 52.44 17.58
N GLY A 156 -3.48 51.50 18.53
CA GLY A 156 -4.09 51.71 19.85
C GLY A 156 -3.34 52.67 20.78
N GLY A 157 -2.21 53.25 20.34
CA GLY A 157 -1.39 54.21 21.10
C GLY A 157 -1.50 55.67 20.66
N VAL A 158 -2.34 56.00 19.68
CA VAL A 158 -2.65 57.39 19.29
C VAL A 158 -4.09 57.70 19.67
N GLY A 159 -4.36 57.66 20.98
CA GLY A 159 -5.51 58.34 21.57
C GLY A 159 -5.20 59.82 21.63
N SER A 160 -5.89 60.61 20.81
CA SER A 160 -5.86 62.07 20.86
C SER A 160 -6.21 62.58 22.28
N PRO A 161 -5.38 63.42 22.92
CA PRO A 161 -5.80 64.15 24.11
C PRO A 161 -6.67 65.32 23.67
N CYS A 162 -7.96 65.32 24.04
CA CYS A 162 -8.75 66.54 24.04
C CYS A 162 -8.42 67.35 25.30
N PRO A 163 -7.94 68.60 25.19
CA PRO A 163 -7.92 69.51 26.32
C PRO A 163 -9.30 70.14 26.49
N THR A 164 -9.75 70.14 27.74
CA THR A 164 -10.90 70.83 28.29
C THR A 164 -10.79 72.36 28.08
N GLY A 165 -11.85 73.02 27.63
CA GLY A 165 -11.98 74.49 27.69
C GLY A 165 -13.25 75.02 27.00
N PRO A 166 -13.91 76.07 27.52
CA PRO A 166 -15.36 76.08 27.73
C PRO A 166 -16.20 76.72 26.62
N VAL A 167 -17.48 76.35 26.60
CA VAL A 167 -18.55 76.94 25.80
C VAL A 167 -18.76 78.40 26.21
N ALA A 168 -18.44 79.33 25.30
CA ALA A 168 -18.91 80.71 25.36
C ALA A 168 -19.83 80.95 24.16
N MET A 169 -21.07 81.31 24.49
CA MET A 169 -22.16 81.61 23.57
C MET A 169 -21.91 82.96 22.89
N GLY A 170 -22.01 83.02 21.55
CA GLY A 170 -22.20 84.29 20.86
C GLY A 170 -21.70 84.36 19.42
N SER A 171 -22.59 84.85 18.56
CA SER A 171 -22.32 85.63 17.35
C SER A 171 -22.05 84.93 16.01
N PHE A 172 -23.12 84.94 15.21
CA PHE A 172 -23.26 85.55 13.87
C PHE A 172 -22.30 85.25 12.72
N SER A 173 -22.95 85.11 11.56
CA SER A 173 -22.50 85.44 10.19
C SER A 173 -21.65 84.36 9.50
N SER A 174 -21.87 83.99 8.23
CA SER A 174 -22.87 84.35 7.22
C SER A 174 -22.76 83.34 6.06
N VAL A 175 -23.91 82.98 5.51
CA VAL A 175 -24.23 82.31 4.23
C VAL A 175 -23.11 82.27 3.17
N PRO A 176 -22.97 81.15 2.41
CA PRO A 176 -22.47 81.18 1.04
C PRO A 176 -23.58 80.89 0.01
N LEU A 177 -23.74 81.82 -0.94
CA LEU A 177 -24.47 81.65 -2.20
C LEU A 177 -23.46 81.31 -3.34
N ARG A 178 -23.60 80.09 -3.87
CA ARG A 178 -23.60 79.63 -5.28
C ARG A 178 -22.75 80.26 -6.41
N CYS A 179 -22.29 79.34 -7.29
CA CYS A 179 -22.01 79.41 -8.77
C CYS A 179 -20.57 79.81 -9.19
N CYS A 180 -19.90 79.29 -10.24
CA CYS A 180 -20.17 78.35 -11.36
C CYS A 180 -18.85 77.92 -12.09
N ALA A 181 -18.92 76.76 -12.79
CA ALA A 181 -18.36 76.40 -14.12
C ALA A 181 -16.84 76.37 -14.48
N GLY A 182 -16.44 75.30 -15.21
CA GLY A 182 -15.28 75.28 -16.13
C GLY A 182 -14.70 73.88 -16.47
N THR A 183 -15.02 73.32 -17.64
CA THR A 183 -14.28 72.30 -18.43
C THR A 183 -13.69 73.02 -19.68
N PRO A 184 -13.05 72.43 -20.73
CA PRO A 184 -12.45 71.09 -21.00
C PRO A 184 -11.09 71.13 -21.79
N SER A 185 -10.47 69.97 -22.08
CA SER A 185 -9.78 69.73 -23.38
C SER A 185 -9.39 68.26 -23.64
N THR A 186 -9.67 67.81 -24.87
CA THR A 186 -9.21 66.61 -25.64
C THR A 186 -8.80 67.16 -27.04
N PRO A 187 -8.06 66.51 -27.99
CA PRO A 187 -8.23 65.11 -28.47
C PRO A 187 -7.00 64.38 -29.15
N SER A 188 -7.27 63.20 -29.74
CA SER A 188 -6.57 62.41 -30.82
C SER A 188 -5.26 61.67 -30.47
N GLU A 189 -4.92 60.46 -30.96
CA GLU A 189 -5.26 59.70 -32.19
C GLU A 189 -4.86 58.19 -32.04
N VAL A 190 -5.71 57.26 -32.51
CA VAL A 190 -5.49 56.05 -33.38
C VAL A 190 -4.23 55.16 -33.12
N LEU A 191 -4.33 53.86 -32.81
CA LEU A 191 -4.55 52.71 -33.72
C LEU A 191 -4.89 51.40 -32.98
N ASP A 192 -5.54 50.51 -33.74
CA ASP A 192 -6.08 49.19 -33.44
C ASP A 192 -5.10 48.12 -32.94
N ALA A 193 -5.61 47.13 -32.19
CA ALA A 193 -5.28 45.72 -32.37
C ALA A 193 -6.27 44.80 -31.64
N GLU A 194 -7.16 44.25 -32.45
CA GLU A 194 -7.87 42.98 -32.32
C GLU A 194 -7.12 41.88 -31.54
N SER A 195 -7.79 41.21 -30.60
CA SER A 195 -7.88 39.74 -30.55
C SER A 195 -8.71 39.25 -29.34
N SER A 196 -9.96 38.94 -29.65
CA SER A 196 -10.67 37.68 -29.31
C SER A 196 -10.63 37.04 -27.91
N HIS A 197 -11.81 37.09 -27.28
CA HIS A 197 -12.59 35.97 -26.69
C HIS A 197 -12.22 35.36 -25.31
N LEU A 198 -13.17 35.57 -24.39
CA LEU A 198 -13.74 34.59 -23.44
C LEU A 198 -15.28 34.82 -23.47
N PRO A 199 -16.18 33.95 -22.95
CA PRO A 199 -16.02 32.64 -22.30
C PRO A 199 -17.05 31.56 -22.74
N SER A 200 -16.95 30.37 -22.11
CA SER A 200 -18.05 29.48 -21.69
C SER A 200 -18.94 28.78 -22.74
N GLN A 201 -18.92 27.43 -22.77
CA GLN A 201 -19.93 26.54 -22.14
C GLN A 201 -19.87 25.13 -22.74
N GLN A 202 -19.79 24.14 -21.84
CA GLN A 202 -20.69 22.98 -21.76
C GLN A 202 -20.70 21.95 -22.91
N SER A 203 -20.21 20.74 -22.62
CA SER A 203 -20.93 19.46 -22.80
C SER A 203 -19.95 18.30 -22.91
N SER A 204 -19.62 17.71 -21.78
CA SER A 204 -19.04 16.37 -21.69
C SER A 204 -20.06 15.34 -22.19
N LYS A 205 -19.77 14.68 -23.31
CA LYS A 205 -20.45 13.44 -23.68
C LYS A 205 -19.64 12.29 -23.10
N GLU A 206 -20.24 11.65 -22.12
CA GLU A 206 -19.78 10.47 -21.41
C GLU A 206 -20.08 9.24 -22.27
N GLU A 207 -19.08 8.42 -22.56
CA GLU A 207 -19.27 7.09 -23.14
C GLU A 207 -18.28 6.16 -22.45
N ASN A 208 -18.79 5.46 -21.44
CA ASN A 208 -18.07 4.51 -20.62
C ASN A 208 -18.63 3.12 -20.99
N ASP A 209 -18.04 2.49 -22.01
CA ASP A 209 -18.40 1.13 -22.43
C ASP A 209 -17.72 0.11 -21.51
N ILE A 210 -18.44 -0.30 -20.47
CA ILE A 210 -18.03 -1.39 -19.58
C ILE A 210 -18.62 -2.69 -20.13
N HIS A 211 -17.79 -3.50 -20.79
CA HIS A 211 -18.15 -4.88 -21.12
C HIS A 211 -18.25 -5.71 -19.82
N TYR A 212 -19.47 -6.08 -19.43
CA TYR A 212 -19.69 -7.07 -18.38
C TYR A 212 -19.53 -8.48 -18.96
N ALA A 213 -18.75 -9.34 -18.30
CA ALA A 213 -18.65 -10.75 -18.65
C ALA A 213 -19.85 -11.53 -18.08
N ASP A 214 -20.48 -12.33 -18.93
CA ASP A 214 -21.53 -13.29 -18.58
C ASP A 214 -21.08 -14.25 -17.48
N LEU A 215 -21.85 -14.33 -16.39
CA LEU A 215 -21.65 -15.31 -15.33
C LEU A 215 -22.20 -16.67 -15.80
N GLN A 216 -21.31 -17.62 -16.10
CA GLN A 216 -21.70 -19.02 -16.31
C GLN A 216 -22.20 -19.65 -15.00
N PRO A 217 -23.34 -20.37 -15.00
CA PRO A 217 -23.81 -21.10 -13.83
C PRO A 217 -22.87 -22.29 -13.50
N LEU A 218 -22.45 -22.38 -12.24
CA LEU A 218 -21.68 -23.51 -11.71
C LEU A 218 -22.51 -24.82 -11.72
N PRO A 219 -21.91 -25.98 -11.97
CA PRO A 219 -22.61 -27.27 -11.92
C PRO A 219 -23.00 -27.66 -10.48
N PRO A 220 -24.04 -28.49 -10.29
CA PRO A 220 -24.50 -28.89 -8.96
C PRO A 220 -23.48 -29.76 -8.22
N ALA A 221 -23.35 -29.54 -6.92
CA ALA A 221 -22.48 -30.32 -6.05
C ALA A 221 -22.88 -31.82 -6.00
N PRO A 222 -21.92 -32.76 -5.94
CA PRO A 222 -22.23 -34.19 -5.78
C PRO A 222 -22.90 -34.46 -4.43
N ARG A 223 -24.04 -35.14 -4.44
CA ARG A 223 -24.69 -35.64 -3.22
C ARG A 223 -23.82 -36.74 -2.63
N HIS A 224 -23.40 -36.58 -1.37
CA HIS A 224 -22.77 -37.64 -0.59
C HIS A 224 -23.70 -38.86 -0.51
N GLY A 225 -23.31 -39.93 -1.20
CA GLY A 225 -23.88 -41.26 -1.01
C GLY A 225 -23.51 -41.79 0.37
N ARG A 226 -24.54 -42.14 1.14
CA ARG A 226 -24.43 -42.87 2.41
C ARG A 226 -23.98 -44.31 2.09
N SER A 227 -22.76 -44.66 2.47
CA SER A 227 -22.34 -46.07 2.58
C SER A 227 -22.48 -46.55 4.03
N PRO A 228 -23.15 -47.68 4.29
CA PRO A 228 -23.23 -48.30 5.60
C PRO A 228 -22.01 -49.21 5.84
N GLY A 229 -21.35 -49.07 6.98
CA GLY A 229 -20.22 -49.93 7.33
C GLY A 229 -19.48 -49.47 8.57
N THR A 230 -20.14 -49.49 9.73
CA THR A 230 -19.47 -49.37 11.03
C THR A 230 -19.35 -50.77 11.62
N ALA A 231 -18.13 -51.31 11.66
CA ALA A 231 -17.77 -52.37 12.59
C ALA A 231 -17.19 -51.71 13.87
N PRO A 232 -17.41 -52.27 15.08
CA PRO A 232 -17.04 -51.60 16.32
C PRO A 232 -15.55 -51.75 16.60
N THR A 233 -14.89 -50.64 16.94
CA THR A 233 -13.53 -50.64 17.51
C THR A 233 -13.59 -51.01 18.99
N GLU A 234 -13.00 -52.15 19.31
CA GLU A 234 -12.72 -52.62 20.66
C GLU A 234 -11.64 -51.75 21.32
N TYR A 235 -11.94 -51.15 22.47
CA TYR A 235 -11.03 -50.27 23.20
C TYR A 235 -10.29 -51.08 24.27
N ALA A 236 -9.00 -51.32 24.08
CA ALA A 236 -8.14 -51.94 25.11
C ALA A 236 -7.74 -50.89 26.16
N SER A 237 -8.28 -51.03 27.36
CA SER A 237 -7.94 -50.19 28.52
C SER A 237 -6.70 -50.76 29.22
N LEU A 238 -5.54 -50.11 29.07
CA LEU A 238 -4.33 -50.45 29.82
C LEU A 238 -4.45 -49.92 31.26
N ARG A 239 -4.48 -50.84 32.24
CA ARG A 239 -4.29 -50.51 33.67
C ARG A 239 -2.79 -50.49 33.96
N VAL A 240 -2.29 -49.35 34.44
CA VAL A 240 -0.94 -49.24 34.99
C VAL A 240 -1.02 -49.49 36.50
N ALA A 241 -0.24 -50.46 36.99
CA ALA A 241 -0.03 -50.68 38.41
C ALA A 241 1.03 -49.69 38.92
N ALA A 242 0.70 -48.95 39.98
CA ALA A 242 1.66 -48.13 40.71
C ALA A 242 2.49 -49.00 41.66
N LYS A 243 3.81 -48.81 41.67
CA LYS A 243 4.69 -49.16 42.78
C LYS A 243 5.79 -48.11 42.89
#